data_AF-A0A967K6A3-F1
#
_entry.id   AF-A0A967K6A3-F1
#
_cell.length_a   1.000
_cell.length_b   1.000
_cell.length_c   1.000
_cell.angle_alpha   90.00
_cell.angle_beta   90.00
_cell.angle_gamma   90.00
#
_symmetry.space_group_name_H-M   'P 1'
#
loop_
_entity.id
_entity.type
_entity.pdbx_description
1 polymer ?
#
loop_
_entity_poly.entity_id
_entity_poly.type
_entity_poly.pdbx_seq_one_letter_code
_entity_poly.pdbx_strand_id
1 'polypeptide(L)' 'MKTEIELTSEMTVNEVIHRVPASVGVFARHGIDACCGGSLTVKEAARRHGAEPEDLLAEIREKVG' A
#
# COMPACT_ATOMS: atom_id res chain seq x y z
N MET A 1 18.26 -2.66 12.80
CA MET A 1 17.89 -1.33 12.28
C MET A 1 16.40 -1.39 11.96
N LYS A 2 15.54 -0.80 12.78
CA LYS A 2 14.12 -0.67 12.44
C LYS A 2 14.02 0.47 11.44
N THR A 3 13.84 0.15 10.18
CA THR A 3 13.54 1.17 9.18
C THR A 3 12.12 1.65 9.47
N GLU A 4 11.97 2.77 10.18
CA GLU A 4 10.68 3.46 10.31
C GLU A 4 10.30 4.00 8.93
N ILE A 5 9.62 3.16 8.15
CA ILE A 5 9.04 3.59 6.88
C ILE A 5 7.76 4.33 7.22
N GLU A 6 7.83 5.66 7.14
CA GLU A 6 6.66 6.53 7.21
C GLU A 6 5.81 6.33 5.95
N LEU A 7 4.75 5.52 6.09
CA LEU A 7 3.76 5.28 5.04
C LEU A 7 2.47 6.06 5.35
N THR A 8 1.98 6.82 4.39
CA THR A 8 0.73 7.58 4.52
C THR A 8 -0.24 7.17 3.41
N SER A 9 -1.55 7.34 3.66
CA SER A 9 -2.59 6.97 2.70
C SER A 9 -2.64 7.89 1.48
N GLU A 10 -1.97 9.05 1.56
CA GLU A 10 -1.87 10.04 0.49
C GLU A 10 -0.74 9.70 -0.50
N MET A 11 0.16 8.79 -0.14
CA MET A 11 1.17 8.26 -1.06
C MET A 11 0.51 7.39 -2.13
N THR A 12 1.09 7.40 -3.33
CA THR A 12 0.66 6.50 -4.40
C THR A 12 1.03 5.05 -4.11
N VAL A 13 0.26 4.11 -4.67
CA VAL A 13 0.56 2.68 -4.57
C VAL A 13 1.98 2.39 -5.07
N ASN A 14 2.40 3.00 -6.19
CA ASN A 14 3.77 2.86 -6.69
C ASN A 14 4.82 3.41 -5.70
N GLU A 15 4.58 4.54 -5.06
CA GLU A 15 5.49 5.09 -4.05
C GLU A 15 5.67 4.16 -2.85
N VAL A 16 4.60 3.48 -2.44
CA VAL A 16 4.66 2.48 -1.37
C VAL A 16 5.39 1.23 -1.83
N ILE A 17 5.13 0.72 -3.05
CA ILE A 17 5.82 -0.43 -3.63
C ILE A 17 7.32 -0.18 -3.78
N HIS A 18 7.74 1.02 -4.22
CA HIS A 18 9.15 1.36 -4.34
C HIS A 18 9.88 1.36 -2.98
N ARG A 19 9.19 1.76 -1.90
CA ARG A 19 9.75 1.76 -0.54
C ARG A 19 9.68 0.37 0.10
N VAL A 20 8.61 -0.37 -0.17
CA VAL A 20 8.32 -1.69 0.40
C VAL A 20 7.91 -2.63 -0.74
N PRO A 21 8.88 -3.27 -1.43
CA PRO A 21 8.56 -4.20 -2.53
C PRO A 21 7.65 -5.37 -2.09
N ALA A 22 7.74 -5.78 -0.82
CA ALA A 22 6.86 -6.80 -0.24
C ALA A 22 5.37 -6.38 -0.17
N SER A 23 5.06 -5.08 -0.26
CA SER A 23 3.70 -4.55 -0.26
C SER A 23 2.89 -4.96 -1.50
N VAL A 24 3.55 -5.33 -2.61
CA VAL A 24 2.87 -5.81 -3.83
C VAL A 24 1.93 -6.98 -3.52
N GLY A 25 2.36 -7.93 -2.69
CA GLY A 25 1.54 -9.07 -2.29
C GLY A 25 0.40 -8.69 -1.33
N VAL A 26 0.52 -7.57 -0.61
CA VAL A 26 -0.57 -7.02 0.20
C VAL A 26 -1.60 -6.39 -0.74
N PHE A 27 -1.20 -5.45 -1.60
CA PHE A 27 -2.09 -4.81 -2.56
C PHE A 27 -2.85 -5.82 -3.45
N ALA A 28 -2.15 -6.83 -3.96
CA ALA A 28 -2.77 -7.88 -4.79
C ALA A 28 -3.86 -8.67 -4.06
N ARG A 29 -3.72 -8.91 -2.74
CA ARG A 29 -4.73 -9.60 -1.92
C ARG A 29 -6.00 -8.76 -1.72
N HIS A 30 -5.88 -7.43 -1.76
CA HIS A 30 -7.00 -6.49 -1.75
C HIS A 30 -7.51 -6.16 -3.16
N GLY A 31 -7.02 -6.85 -4.20
CA GLY A 31 -7.40 -6.62 -5.59
C GLY A 31 -6.83 -5.33 -6.20
N ILE A 32 -5.91 -4.66 -5.50
CA ILE A 32 -5.24 -3.45 -5.97
C ILE A 32 -4.02 -3.86 -6.78
N ASP A 33 -4.05 -3.60 -8.08
CA ASP A 33 -2.97 -3.88 -9.00
C ASP A 33 -2.17 -2.60 -9.33
N ALA A 34 -0.87 -2.75 -9.56
CA ALA A 34 0.01 -1.61 -9.88
C ALA A 34 -0.18 -1.08 -11.32
N CYS A 35 -0.84 -1.83 -12.20
CA CYS A 35 -1.02 -1.47 -13.61
C CYS A 35 -2.15 -0.43 -13.81
N CYS A 36 -3.24 -0.54 -13.04
CA CYS A 36 -4.40 0.34 -13.06
C CYS A 36 -4.49 1.23 -11.80
N GLY A 37 -3.93 0.80 -10.68
CA GLY A 37 -3.96 1.49 -9.39
C GLY A 37 -2.64 2.15 -8.98
N GLY A 38 -1.55 1.94 -9.73
CA GLY A 38 -0.20 2.39 -9.35
C GLY A 38 -0.04 3.90 -9.16
N SER A 39 -0.80 4.70 -9.91
CA SER A 39 -0.83 6.18 -9.81
C SER A 39 -1.88 6.70 -8.82
N LEU A 40 -2.77 5.84 -8.32
CA LEU A 40 -3.74 6.21 -7.30
C LEU A 40 -3.06 6.26 -5.95
N THR A 41 -3.55 7.15 -5.09
CA THR A 41 -3.17 7.12 -3.67
C THR A 41 -3.66 5.82 -3.04
N VAL A 42 -2.97 5.35 -2.01
CA VAL A 42 -3.40 4.18 -1.21
C VAL A 42 -4.84 4.36 -0.75
N LYS A 43 -5.23 5.57 -0.35
CA LYS A 43 -6.59 5.92 0.01
C LYS A 43 -7.60 5.68 -1.11
N GLU A 44 -7.30 6.16 -2.31
CA GLU A 44 -8.20 6.04 -3.45
C GLU A 44 -8.28 4.58 -3.94
N ALA A 45 -7.15 3.89 -4.00
CA ALA A 45 -7.08 2.47 -4.34
C ALA A 45 -7.86 1.62 -3.32
N ALA A 46 -7.66 1.83 -2.03
CA ALA A 46 -8.40 1.10 -1.00
C ALA A 46 -9.91 1.33 -1.12
N ARG A 47 -10.36 2.60 -1.21
CA ARG A 47 -11.78 2.93 -1.36
C ARG A 47 -12.43 2.33 -2.60
N ARG A 48 -11.74 2.37 -3.75
CA ARG A 48 -12.23 1.79 -5.01
C ARG A 48 -12.46 0.28 -4.92
N HIS A 49 -11.70 -0.39 -4.06
CA HIS A 49 -11.76 -1.83 -3.84
C HIS A 49 -12.54 -2.21 -2.56
N GLY A 50 -13.15 -1.24 -1.87
CA GLY A 50 -13.91 -1.47 -0.64
C GLY A 50 -13.05 -1.85 0.56
N ALA A 51 -11.76 -1.51 0.55
CA ALA A 51 -10.83 -1.69 1.65
C ALA A 51 -10.64 -0.39 2.44
N GLU A 52 -10.30 -0.53 3.73
CA GLU A 52 -9.93 0.61 4.57
C GLU A 52 -8.45 0.96 4.40
N PRO A 53 -8.10 2.24 4.10
CA PRO A 53 -6.72 2.65 3.85
C PRO A 53 -5.78 2.41 5.05
N GLU A 54 -6.29 2.59 6.27
CA GLU A 54 -5.51 2.45 7.50
C GLU A 54 -5.15 0.99 7.77
N ASP A 55 -6.10 0.07 7.58
CA ASP A 55 -5.88 -1.38 7.71
C ASP A 55 -4.85 -1.87 6.67
N LEU A 56 -4.95 -1.38 5.44
CA LEU A 56 -4.00 -1.71 4.37
C LEU A 56 -2.58 -1.25 4.72
N LEU A 57 -2.44 -0.03 5.24
CA LEU A 57 -1.15 0.50 5.68
C LEU A 57 -0.59 -0.27 6.88
N ALA A 58 -1.43 -0.69 7.82
CA ALA A 58 -1.02 -1.52 8.95
C ALA A 58 -0.47 -2.87 8.46
N GLU A 59 -1.17 -3.54 7.54
CA GLU A 59 -0.73 -4.82 6.98
C GLU A 59 0.58 -4.68 6.19
N ILE A 60 0.80 -3.56 5.50
CA ILE A 60 2.07 -3.27 4.81
C ILE A 60 3.21 -3.03 5.81
N ARG A 61 2.95 -2.31 6.91
CA ARG A 61 3.95 -2.06 7.96
C ARG A 61 4.42 -3.36 8.62
N GLU A 62 3.55 -4.35 8.75
CA GLU A 62 3.94 -5.69 9.24
C GLU A 62 4.94 -6.41 8.31
N LYS A 63 4.99 -6.06 7.02
CA LYS A 63 5.97 -6.63 6.06
C LYS A 63 7.35 -5.99 6.12
N VAL A 64 7.52 -4.94 6.91
CA VAL A 64 8.79 -4.21 7.08
C VAL A 64 9.63 -4.76 8.25
N GLY A 65 9.03 -5.59 9.11
CA GLY A 65 9.71 -6.29 10.22
C GLY A 65 10.38 -7.58 9.81
#